data_AF-A0A3B8HZ68-F1
#
_entry.id   AF-A0A3B8HZ68-F1
#
_cell.length_a   1.000
_cell.length_b   1.000
_cell.length_c   1.000
_cell.angle_alpha   90.00
_cell.angle_beta   90.00
_cell.angle_gamma   90.00
#
_symmetry.space_group_name_H-M   'P 1'
#
loop_
_entity.id
_entity.type
_entity.pdbx_description
1 polymer ?
#
loop_
_entity_poly.entity_id
_entity_poly.type
_entity_poly.pdbx_seq_one_letter_code
_entity_poly.pdbx_strand_id
1 'polypeptide(L)' 'NGKSTTLAALIDIINRERSCHIVTLEDPIEYIHQSKNSLITQREIGTDSNDFNQALRASLRQDP' A
#
# COMPACT_ATOMS: atom_id res chain seq x y z
N ASN A 1 4.12 -6.34 -15.29
CA ASN A 1 5.39 -6.59 -16.04
C ASN A 1 6.22 -5.32 -16.33
N GLY A 2 6.32 -4.38 -15.39
CA GLY A 2 7.13 -3.15 -15.55
C GLY A 2 6.54 -1.97 -14.80
N LYS A 3 5.22 -1.77 -14.94
CA LYS A 3 4.44 -0.78 -14.16
C LYS A 3 4.53 -1.06 -12.66
N SER A 4 4.25 -2.30 -12.25
CA SER A 4 4.31 -2.73 -10.84
C SER A 4 5.72 -2.60 -10.27
N THR A 5 6.75 -2.91 -11.05
CA THR A 5 8.16 -2.74 -10.64
C THR A 5 8.54 -1.27 -10.45
N THR A 6 8.09 -0.38 -11.35
CA THR A 6 8.30 1.07 -11.20
C THR A 6 7.55 1.61 -9.98
N LEU A 7 6.31 1.19 -9.74
CA LEU A 7 5.56 1.59 -8.55
C LEU A 7 6.22 1.08 -7.26
N ALA A 8 6.68 -0.16 -7.23
CA ALA A 8 7.41 -0.70 -6.09
C ALA A 8 8.68 0.10 -5.78
N ALA A 9 9.42 0.53 -6.81
CA ALA A 9 10.57 1.42 -6.63
C ALA A 9 10.18 2.81 -6.09
N LEU A 10 9.08 3.39 -6.59
CA LEU A 10 8.57 4.67 -6.08
C LEU A 10 8.11 4.58 -4.62
N ILE A 11 7.42 3.49 -4.24
CA ILE A 11 7.03 3.23 -2.86
C ILE A 11 8.27 3.10 -1.96
N ASP A 12 9.32 2.40 -2.40
CA ASP A 12 10.57 2.29 -1.63
C ASP A 12 11.26 3.66 -1.44
N ILE A 13 11.23 4.52 -2.45
CA ILE A 13 11.75 5.89 -2.33
C ILE A 13 10.96 6.67 -1.26
N ILE A 14 9.63 6.67 -1.34
CA ILE A 14 8.78 7.37 -0.35
C ILE A 14 9.04 6.81 1.06
N ASN A 15 9.10 5.48 1.20
CA ASN A 15 9.34 4.81 2.48
C ASN A 15 10.71 5.12 3.10
N ARG A 16 11.71 5.48 2.28
CA ARG A 16 13.04 5.91 2.76
C ARG A 16 13.12 7.40 3.04
N GLU A 17 12.42 8.23 2.27
CA GLU A 17 12.58 9.68 2.31
C GLU A 17 11.56 10.38 3.20
N ARG A 18 10.41 9.76 3.46
CA ARG A 18 9.30 10.37 4.20
C ARG A 18 8.94 9.54 5.42
N SER A 19 8.49 10.23 6.48
CA SER A 19 7.83 9.62 7.62
C SER A 19 6.33 9.85 7.49
N CYS A 20 5.65 8.90 6.85
CA CYS A 20 4.21 8.94 6.62
C CYS A 20 3.61 7.53 6.73
N HIS A 21 2.28 7.43 6.66
CA HIS A 21 1.59 6.15 6.50
C HIS A 21 1.30 5.90 5.02
N ILE A 22 1.89 4.84 4.47
CA ILE A 22 1.63 4.39 3.10
C ILE A 22 0.61 3.24 3.17
N VAL A 23 -0.52 3.39 2.48
CA VAL A 23 -1.53 2.34 2.35
C VAL A 23 -1.64 1.91 0.89
N THR A 24 -1.51 0.60 0.62
CA THR A 24 -1.74 0.02 -0.71
C THR A 24 -2.97 -0.89 -0.70
N LEU A 25 -3.72 -0.88 -1.81
CA LEU A 25 -4.84 -1.77 -2.08
C LEU A 25 -4.53 -2.48 -3.41
N GLU A 26 -4.37 -3.80 -3.41
CA GLU A 26 -3.82 -4.57 -4.53
C GLU A 26 -4.63 -5.86 -4.78
N ASP A 27 -4.58 -6.43 -5.99
CA ASP A 27 -5.30 -7.65 -6.39
C ASP A 27 -4.46 -8.47 -7.40
N PRO A 28 -3.65 -9.44 -6.96
CA PRO A 28 -3.16 -9.67 -5.59
C PRO A 28 -2.00 -8.73 -5.24
N ILE A 29 -1.47 -8.81 -4.02
CA ILE A 29 -0.24 -8.10 -3.66
C ILE A 29 0.95 -8.70 -4.45
N GLU A 30 1.63 -7.88 -5.26
CA GLU A 30 2.76 -8.33 -6.08
C GLU A 30 4.11 -8.27 -5.34
N TYR A 31 4.29 -7.28 -4.46
CA TYR A 31 5.55 -7.04 -3.74
C TYR A 31 5.28 -6.74 -2.27
N ILE A 32 6.06 -7.35 -1.38
CA ILE A 32 5.99 -7.04 0.06
C ILE A 32 6.98 -5.92 0.39
N HIS A 33 6.46 -4.82 0.92
CA HIS A 33 7.23 -3.65 1.35
C HIS A 33 7.41 -3.66 2.87
N GLN A 34 8.66 -3.76 3.32
CA GLN A 34 8.99 -3.62 4.74
C GLN A 34 8.97 -2.16 5.16
N SER A 35 8.39 -1.87 6.34
CA SER A 35 8.39 -0.51 6.90
C SER A 35 9.83 -0.07 7.21
N LYS A 36 10.18 1.16 6.81
CA LYS A 36 11.47 1.82 7.08
C LYS A 36 11.23 3.13 7.83
N ASN A 37 11.24 4.27 7.15
CA ASN A 37 10.86 5.56 7.74
C ASN A 37 9.35 5.79 7.72
N SER A 38 8.64 5.10 6.82
CA SER A 38 7.17 5.09 6.76
C SER A 38 6.59 3.81 7.35
N LEU A 39 5.41 3.93 7.98
CA LEU A 39 4.54 2.80 8.27
C LEU A 39 3.90 2.36 6.96
N ILE A 40 3.89 1.06 6.68
CA ILE A 40 3.27 0.51 5.47
C ILE A 40 2.15 -0.47 5.86
N THR A 41 0.98 -0.30 5.26
CA THR A 41 -0.13 -1.24 5.33
C THR A 41 -0.54 -1.64 3.92
N GLN A 42 -0.33 -2.91 3.58
CA GLN A 42 -0.77 -3.47 2.30
C GLN A 42 -2.04 -4.29 2.53
N ARG A 43 -3.02 -4.14 1.64
CA ARG A 43 -4.26 -4.92 1.66
C ARG A 43 -4.52 -5.56 0.32
N GLU A 44 -4.80 -6.86 0.34
CA GLU A 44 -5.20 -7.62 -0.82
C GLU A 44 -6.73 -7.65 -0.94
N ILE A 45 -7.24 -7.33 -2.12
CA ILE A 45 -8.66 -7.45 -2.43
C ILE A 45 -9.02 -8.94 -2.59
N GLY A 46 -10.17 -9.34 -2.04
CA GLY A 46 -10.60 -10.72 -1.94
C GLY A 46 -10.13 -11.41 -0.65
N THR A 47 -9.01 -10.99 -0.07
CA THR A 47 -8.46 -11.55 1.17
C THR A 47 -8.70 -10.63 2.37
N ASP A 48 -8.22 -9.38 2.31
CA ASP A 48 -8.31 -8.41 3.41
C ASP A 48 -9.53 -7.48 3.30
N SER A 49 -10.10 -7.36 2.10
CA SER A 49 -11.29 -6.54 1.82
C SER A 49 -12.04 -7.07 0.61
N ASN A 50 -13.37 -6.99 0.62
CA ASN A 50 -14.17 -7.61 -0.45
C ASN A 50 -14.05 -6.89 -1.80
N ASP A 51 -13.87 -5.57 -1.78
CA ASP A 51 -13.73 -4.75 -2.99
C ASP A 51 -12.92 -3.45 -2.72
N PHE A 52 -12.44 -2.83 -3.79
CA PHE A 52 -11.66 -1.59 -3.73
C PHE A 52 -12.42 -0.41 -3.11
N ASN A 53 -13.73 -0.30 -3.32
CA ASN A 53 -14.52 0.84 -2.81
C ASN A 53 -14.63 0.79 -1.29
N GLN A 54 -14.87 -0.40 -0.74
CA GLN A 54 -14.89 -0.63 0.69
C GLN A 54 -13.51 -0.39 1.30
N ALA A 55 -12.47 -0.93 0.68
CA ALA A 55 -11.10 -0.79 1.15
C ALA A 55 -10.63 0.67 1.17
N LEU A 56 -10.96 1.46 0.14
CA LEU A 56 -10.66 2.89 0.06
C LEU A 56 -11.39 3.70 1.13
N ARG A 57 -12.69 3.43 1.35
CA ARG A 57 -13.43 4.09 2.44
C ARG A 57 -12.86 3.76 3.81
N ALA A 58 -12.36 2.54 3.99
CA ALA A 58 -11.75 2.12 5.24
C ALA A 58 -10.38 2.78 5.47
N SER A 59 -9.53 2.89 4.44
CA SER A 59 -8.20 3.50 4.56
C SER A 59 -8.28 4.98 4.96
N LEU A 60 -9.25 5.73 4.44
CA LEU A 60 -9.47 7.13 4.81
C LEU A 60 -9.92 7.36 6.25
N ARG A 61 -10.37 6.31 6.95
CA ARG A 61 -10.80 6.39 8.36
C ARG A 61 -9.73 5.93 9.33
N GLN A 62 -8.67 5.27 8.85
CA GLN A 62 -7.62 4.70 9.70
C GLN A 62 -6.54 5.72 10.09
N ASP A 63 -6.64 6.97 9.62
CA ASP A 63 -5.69 8.05 9.94
C ASP A 63 -6.46 9.36 10.29
N PRO A 64 -7.19 9.44 11.42
CA PRO A 64 -7.71 10.71 11.94
C PRO A 64 -6.62 11.56 12.63
#